data_AF-A0A8H4V1M6-F1
#
_entry.id   AF-A0A8H4V1M6-F1
#
_cell.length_a   1.000
_cell.length_b   1.000
_cell.length_c   1.000
_cell.angle_alpha   90.00
_cell.angle_beta   90.00
_cell.angle_gamma   90.00
#
_symmetry.space_group_name_H-M   'P 1'
#
loop_
_entity.id
_entity.type
_entity.pdbx_description
1 polymer ?
#
loop_
_entity_poly.entity_id
_entity_poly.type
_entity_poly.pdbx_seq_one_letter_code
_entity_poly.pdbx_strand_id
1 'polypeptide(L)'
;MVVQPNNFNIADERPIEYALWNWIDEDNNDDPIPTYRIEWQLVLDHTKLTPTGELLFFPPENGDSQTAHPIEISVVYHRAGYEPHEYSEEINGKQIRTRLELSRAIKCPSILGHITTIKKVQQALTVPGTLERWLTREKADKIRGT
;
A
#
# COMPACT_ATOMS: atom_id res chain seq x y z
N MET A 1 7.27 -1.33 0.31
CA MET A 1 6.32 -2.29 -0.29
C MET A 1 6.03 -3.37 0.73
N VAL A 2 4.75 -3.56 1.09
CA VAL A 2 4.32 -4.63 2.00
C VAL A 2 3.91 -5.83 1.17
N VAL A 3 4.45 -7.02 1.44
CA VAL A 3 4.38 -8.18 0.53
C VAL A 3 3.95 -9.45 1.27
N GLN A 4 3.39 -10.40 0.53
CA GLN A 4 3.01 -11.69 1.08
C GLN A 4 4.26 -12.53 1.39
N PRO A 5 4.23 -13.41 2.41
CA PRO A 5 5.25 -14.43 2.56
C PRO A 5 5.21 -15.38 1.34
N ASN A 6 6.37 -15.88 0.91
CA ASN A 6 6.50 -16.77 -0.26
C ASN A 6 5.91 -16.18 -1.57
N ASN A 7 6.11 -14.89 -1.79
CA ASN A 7 5.56 -14.17 -2.94
C ASN A 7 6.12 -14.65 -4.29
N PHE A 8 5.28 -15.38 -5.04
CA PHE A 8 5.62 -15.86 -6.38
C PHE A 8 5.61 -14.75 -7.45
N ASN A 9 4.89 -13.65 -7.22
CA ASN A 9 4.77 -12.55 -8.18
C ASN A 9 5.86 -11.48 -8.02
N ILE A 10 6.98 -11.85 -7.39
CA ILE A 10 8.14 -10.97 -7.19
C ILE A 10 8.71 -10.43 -8.51
N ALA A 11 8.58 -11.18 -9.61
CA ALA A 11 9.05 -10.77 -10.93
C ALA A 11 8.28 -9.57 -11.50
N ASP A 12 7.02 -9.37 -11.09
CA ASP A 12 6.22 -8.19 -11.41
C ASP A 12 6.54 -7.01 -10.46
N GLU A 13 6.93 -7.31 -9.22
CA GLU A 13 7.17 -6.28 -8.19
C GLU A 13 8.55 -5.64 -8.28
N ARG A 14 9.60 -6.43 -8.53
CA ARG A 14 10.99 -5.94 -8.58
C ARG A 14 11.21 -4.87 -9.65
N PRO A 15 10.64 -4.96 -10.86
CA PRO A 15 10.74 -3.88 -11.84
C PRO A 15 10.26 -2.52 -11.31
N ILE A 16 9.24 -2.49 -10.46
CA ILE A 16 8.75 -1.25 -9.84
C ILE A 16 9.81 -0.66 -8.90
N GLU A 17 10.45 -1.50 -8.10
CA GLU A 17 11.54 -1.08 -7.21
C GLU A 17 12.74 -0.56 -8.00
N TYR A 18 13.12 -1.25 -9.08
CA TYR A 18 14.23 -0.84 -9.95
C TYR A 18 13.94 0.48 -10.66
N ALA A 19 12.69 0.71 -11.08
CA ALA A 19 12.30 1.98 -11.68
C ALA A 19 12.41 3.14 -10.68
N LEU A 20 12.13 2.90 -9.40
CA LEU A 20 12.27 3.89 -8.33
C LEU A 20 13.73 4.11 -7.92
N TRP A 21 14.55 3.07 -7.89
CA TRP A 21 15.98 3.18 -7.60
C TRP A 21 16.78 3.85 -8.72
N ASN A 22 16.34 3.73 -9.98
CA ASN A 22 16.97 4.38 -11.12
C ASN A 22 16.15 5.61 -11.57
N TRP A 23 15.46 6.25 -10.63
CA TRP A 23 14.62 7.40 -10.94
C TRP A 23 15.48 8.58 -11.35
N ILE A 24 15.17 9.16 -12.52
CA ILE A 24 15.78 10.38 -13.03
C ILE A 24 14.68 11.43 -13.08
N ASP A 25 14.91 12.58 -12.43
CA ASP A 25 13.94 13.67 -12.41
C ASP A 25 13.89 14.47 -13.73
N GLU A 26 13.01 15.47 -13.80
CA GLU A 26 12.83 16.31 -14.99
C GLU A 26 14.06 17.15 -15.35
N ASP A 27 14.97 17.35 -14.40
CA ASP A 27 16.21 18.11 -14.55
C ASP A 27 17.42 17.19 -14.86
N ASN A 28 17.20 15.89 -15.08
CA ASN A 28 18.21 14.84 -15.25
C ASN A 28 19.10 14.59 -14.02
N ASN A 29 18.60 14.86 -12.82
CA ASN A 29 19.28 14.44 -11.60
C ASN A 29 18.96 12.97 -11.31
N ASP A 30 20.01 12.22 -10.95
CA ASP A 30 19.91 10.85 -10.47
C ASP A 30 19.60 10.89 -8.96
N ASP A 31 18.31 10.96 -8.62
CA ASP A 31 17.83 10.98 -7.23
C ASP A 31 17.03 9.70 -6.94
N PRO A 32 17.70 8.62 -6.47
CA PRO A 32 17.06 7.34 -6.28
C PRO A 32 16.02 7.42 -5.16
N ILE A 33 14.80 6.96 -5.43
CA ILE A 33 13.75 6.87 -4.41
C ILE A 33 13.94 5.55 -3.63
N PRO A 34 14.33 5.59 -2.34
CA PRO A 34 14.58 4.36 -1.58
C PRO A 34 13.30 3.54 -1.42
N THR A 35 13.40 2.24 -1.65
CA THR A 35 12.29 1.31 -1.45
C THR A 35 12.72 0.13 -0.61
N TYR A 36 11.85 -0.25 0.33
CA TYR A 36 12.08 -1.36 1.25
C TYR A 36 10.96 -2.39 1.10
N ARG A 37 11.31 -3.67 1.20
CA ARG A 37 10.34 -4.77 1.21
C ARG A 37 10.18 -5.27 2.64
N ILE A 38 8.94 -5.50 3.04
CA ILE A 38 8.61 -6.10 4.34
C ILE A 38 7.44 -7.08 4.17
N GLU A 39 7.60 -8.27 4.74
CA GLU A 39 6.51 -9.25 4.78
C GLU A 39 5.38 -8.78 5.70
N TRP A 40 4.14 -9.04 5.29
CA TRP A 40 2.94 -8.57 5.99
C TRP A 40 2.97 -8.84 7.49
N GLN A 41 3.33 -10.05 7.89
CA GLN A 41 3.35 -10.48 9.30
C GLN A 41 4.44 -9.81 10.15
N LEU A 42 5.48 -9.24 9.52
CA LEU A 42 6.59 -8.58 10.22
C LEU A 42 6.38 -7.08 10.41
N VAL A 43 5.29 -6.51 9.85
CA VAL A 43 5.04 -5.06 9.89
C VAL A 43 5.00 -4.52 11.31
N LEU A 44 4.39 -5.24 12.25
CA LEU A 44 4.28 -4.74 13.62
C LEU A 44 5.62 -4.70 14.36
N ASP A 45 6.55 -5.57 13.99
CA ASP A 45 7.85 -5.70 14.64
C ASP A 45 8.84 -4.64 14.13
N HIS A 46 8.73 -4.28 12.85
CA HIS A 46 9.66 -3.37 12.19
C HIS A 46 9.11 -1.96 11.98
N THR A 47 7.91 -1.65 12.49
CA THR A 47 7.36 -0.29 12.38
C THR A 47 6.90 0.26 13.72
N LYS A 48 7.00 1.57 13.90
CA LYS A 48 6.37 2.30 15.01
C LYS A 48 5.59 3.49 14.46
N LEU A 49 4.40 3.70 14.98
CA LEU A 49 3.59 4.86 14.68
C LEU A 49 3.79 5.90 15.79
N THR A 50 4.21 7.10 15.42
CA THR A 50 4.35 8.22 16.37
C THR A 50 2.98 8.84 16.68
N PRO A 51 2.84 9.62 17.77
CA PRO A 51 1.61 10.36 18.06
C PRO A 51 1.24 11.39 16.97
N THR A 52 2.23 11.90 16.25
CA THR A 52 2.08 12.85 15.14
C THR A 52 1.80 12.17 13.80
N GLY A 53 1.81 10.83 13.76
CA GLY A 53 1.37 10.03 12.62
C GLY A 53 2.49 9.62 11.66
N GLU A 54 3.76 9.90 11.96
CA GLU A 54 4.88 9.34 11.19
C GLU A 54 4.96 7.82 11.36
N LEU A 55 5.18 7.12 10.25
CA LEU A 55 5.44 5.69 10.24
C LEU A 55 6.95 5.45 10.19
N LEU A 56 7.54 5.17 11.34
CA LEU A 56 8.96 4.88 11.46
C LEU A 56 9.22 3.41 11.16
N PHE A 57 10.03 3.12 10.16
CA PHE A 57 10.45 1.79 9.76
C PHE A 57 11.89 1.51 10.20
N PHE A 58 12.12 0.29 10.70
CA PHE A 58 13.40 -0.20 11.19
C PHE A 58 13.83 -1.39 10.31
N PRO A 59 14.65 -1.16 9.27
CA PRO A 59 15.07 -2.23 8.36
C PRO A 59 15.76 -3.37 9.11
N PRO A 60 15.43 -4.65 8.82
CA PRO A 60 16.09 -5.81 9.46
C PRO A 60 17.60 -5.86 9.24
N GLU A 61 18.06 -5.22 8.15
CA GLU A 61 19.43 -5.24 7.64
C GLU A 61 20.40 -4.41 8.50
N ASN A 62 19.88 -3.51 9.34
CA ASN A 62 20.65 -2.50 10.06
C ASN A 62 21.06 -2.91 11.49
N GLY A 63 21.03 -4.21 11.81
CA GLY A 63 21.34 -4.73 13.15
C GLY A 63 20.22 -4.49 14.16
N ASP A 64 20.49 -4.82 15.44
CA ASP A 64 19.50 -4.86 16.51
C ASP A 64 18.63 -3.58 16.57
N SER A 65 17.30 -3.77 16.63
CA SER A 65 16.24 -2.75 16.48
C SER A 65 16.38 -1.50 17.39
N GLN A 66 17.27 -1.55 18.38
CA GLN A 66 17.49 -0.46 19.35
C GLN A 66 18.55 0.56 18.92
N THR A 67 19.39 0.27 17.91
CA THR A 67 20.47 1.17 17.46
C THR A 67 20.33 1.66 16.02
N ALA A 68 19.41 1.11 15.24
CA ALA A 68 19.19 1.51 13.86
C ALA A 68 18.44 2.86 13.78
N HIS A 69 18.95 3.80 12.97
CA HIS A 69 18.23 5.02 12.64
C HIS A 69 16.95 4.65 11.87
N PRO A 70 15.76 5.03 12.35
CA PRO A 70 14.52 4.75 11.66
C PRO A 70 14.41 5.58 10.38
N ILE A 71 13.68 5.03 9.42
CA ILE A 71 13.32 5.72 8.18
C ILE A 71 11.84 6.05 8.25
N GLU A 72 11.48 7.31 8.04
CA GLU A 72 10.08 7.69 7.91
C GLU A 72 9.55 7.23 6.55
N ILE A 73 8.45 6.48 6.56
CA ILE A 73 7.82 5.96 5.36
C ILE A 73 6.82 6.98 4.80
N SER A 74 7.07 7.42 3.57
CA SER A 74 6.17 8.32 2.83
C SER A 74 5.01 7.60 2.13
N VAL A 75 5.24 6.38 1.64
CA VAL A 75 4.27 5.58 0.88
C VAL A 75 4.24 4.13 1.33
N VAL A 76 3.03 3.61 1.59
CA VAL A 76 2.77 2.20 1.82
C VAL A 76 2.10 1.62 0.58
N TYR A 77 2.89 0.92 -0.23
CA TYR A 77 2.39 0.18 -1.40
C TYR A 77 2.07 -1.26 -1.02
N HIS A 78 0.80 -1.64 -1.12
CA HIS A 78 0.27 -2.94 -0.70
C HIS A 78 0.34 -3.97 -1.83
N ARG A 79 1.14 -5.00 -1.62
CA ARG A 79 1.17 -6.29 -2.36
C ARG A 79 0.77 -7.46 -1.44
N ALA A 80 0.07 -7.13 -0.36
CA ALA A 80 -0.40 -8.01 0.70
C ALA A 80 -1.54 -7.33 1.47
N GLY A 81 -2.22 -8.10 2.31
CA GLY A 81 -3.37 -7.67 3.07
C GLY A 81 -4.66 -7.62 2.24
N TYR A 82 -4.77 -8.51 1.25
CA TYR A 82 -5.97 -8.70 0.40
C TYR A 82 -6.71 -10.00 0.71
N GLU A 83 -6.02 -10.98 1.28
CA GLU A 83 -6.57 -12.30 1.53
C GLU A 83 -7.09 -12.46 2.96
N PRO A 84 -8.20 -13.19 3.20
CA PRO A 84 -8.76 -13.36 4.53
C PRO A 84 -7.78 -13.94 5.57
N HIS A 85 -6.91 -14.86 5.16
CA HIS A 85 -5.95 -15.50 6.07
C HIS A 85 -4.89 -14.53 6.62
N GLU A 86 -4.57 -13.46 5.88
CA GLU A 86 -3.65 -12.40 6.30
C GLU A 86 -4.21 -11.57 7.47
N TYR A 87 -5.51 -11.69 7.75
CA TYR A 87 -6.21 -11.05 8.87
C TYR A 87 -6.58 -12.02 10.00
N SER A 88 -5.96 -13.20 10.02
CA SER A 88 -6.06 -14.12 11.16
C SER A 88 -5.53 -13.48 12.44
N GLU A 89 -6.02 -13.97 13.58
CA GLU A 89 -5.58 -13.49 14.89
C GLU A 89 -4.10 -13.82 15.16
N GLU A 90 -3.58 -14.92 14.58
CA GLU A 90 -2.15 -15.28 14.67
C GLU A 90 -1.24 -14.23 14.00
N ILE A 91 -1.66 -13.68 12.87
CA ILE A 91 -0.90 -12.67 12.11
C ILE A 91 -1.13 -11.26 12.64
N ASN A 92 -2.19 -11.01 13.41
CA ASN A 92 -2.63 -9.68 13.85
C ASN A 92 -2.90 -8.72 12.67
N GLY A 93 -3.41 -9.23 11.53
CA GLY A 93 -3.58 -8.43 10.31
C GLY A 93 -4.48 -7.20 10.48
N LYS A 94 -5.47 -7.24 11.38
CA LYS A 94 -6.28 -6.05 11.72
C LYS A 94 -5.40 -4.95 12.32
N GLN A 95 -4.53 -5.28 13.26
CA GLN A 95 -3.63 -4.32 13.89
C GLN A 95 -2.58 -3.81 12.91
N ILE A 96 -2.03 -4.68 12.05
CA ILE A 96 -1.13 -4.30 10.95
C ILE A 96 -1.81 -3.24 10.08
N ARG A 97 -3.01 -3.54 9.58
CA ARG A 97 -3.74 -2.63 8.70
C ARG A 97 -4.09 -1.32 9.40
N THR A 98 -4.55 -1.38 10.64
CA THR A 98 -4.85 -0.17 11.44
C THR A 98 -3.61 0.70 11.61
N ARG A 99 -2.45 0.15 11.95
CA ARG A 99 -1.20 0.93 12.10
C ARG A 99 -0.82 1.65 10.81
N LEU A 100 -0.85 0.94 9.68
CA LEU A 100 -0.51 1.52 8.39
C LEU A 100 -1.50 2.62 8.01
N GLU A 101 -2.81 2.39 8.14
CA GLU A 101 -3.85 3.36 7.76
C GLU A 101 -3.85 4.62 8.63
N LEU A 102 -3.58 4.49 9.95
CA LEU A 102 -3.50 5.63 10.86
C LEU A 102 -2.26 6.50 10.66
N SER A 103 -1.25 6.01 9.95
CA SER A 103 -0.09 6.82 9.59
C SER A 103 -0.40 7.89 8.54
N ARG A 104 0.45 8.92 8.48
CA ARG A 104 0.45 9.97 7.46
C ARG A 104 0.98 9.50 6.11
N ALA A 105 1.60 8.31 6.04
CA ALA A 105 2.04 7.73 4.79
C ALA A 105 0.87 7.65 3.80
N ILE A 106 1.13 7.84 2.51
CA ILE A 106 0.15 7.62 1.45
C ILE A 106 -0.04 6.11 1.28
N LYS A 107 -1.28 5.63 1.36
CA LYS A 107 -1.57 4.21 1.16
C LYS A 107 -1.97 3.96 -0.29
N CYS A 108 -1.39 2.93 -0.89
CA CYS A 108 -1.71 2.50 -2.24
C CYS A 108 -2.11 1.01 -2.22
N PRO A 109 -3.42 0.70 -2.14
CA PRO A 109 -4.54 1.61 -1.88
C PRO A 109 -4.76 1.89 -0.38
N SER A 110 -5.46 2.98 -0.05
CA SER A 110 -6.03 3.21 1.29
C SER A 110 -7.16 2.23 1.60
N ILE A 111 -7.66 2.18 2.83
CA ILE A 111 -8.77 1.28 3.21
C ILE A 111 -10.04 1.55 2.41
N LEU A 112 -10.37 2.83 2.16
CA LEU A 112 -11.51 3.19 1.33
C LEU A 112 -11.28 2.78 -0.13
N GLY A 113 -10.08 3.01 -0.67
CA GLY A 113 -9.71 2.57 -2.02
C GLY A 113 -9.68 1.04 -2.16
N HIS A 114 -9.37 0.30 -1.10
CA HIS A 114 -9.46 -1.16 -1.09
C HIS A 114 -10.93 -1.59 -1.19
N ILE A 115 -11.82 -1.00 -0.39
CA ILE A 115 -13.24 -1.37 -0.36
C ILE A 115 -13.95 -1.10 -1.69
N THR A 116 -13.51 -0.12 -2.48
CA THR A 116 -14.09 0.13 -3.81
C THR A 116 -13.84 -1.02 -4.81
N THR A 117 -12.88 -1.91 -4.54
CA THR A 117 -12.59 -3.07 -5.40
C THR A 117 -13.53 -4.25 -5.18
N ILE A 118 -14.39 -4.19 -4.15
CA ILE A 118 -15.32 -5.27 -3.83
C ILE A 118 -16.39 -5.40 -4.93
N LYS A 119 -16.66 -6.62 -5.39
CA LYS A 119 -17.67 -6.91 -6.44
C LYS A 119 -19.05 -6.32 -6.16
N LYS A 120 -19.43 -6.16 -4.90
CA LYS A 120 -20.69 -5.50 -4.52
C LYS A 120 -20.70 -4.01 -4.88
N VAL A 121 -19.58 -3.31 -4.75
CA VAL A 121 -19.43 -1.93 -5.22
C VAL A 121 -19.55 -1.88 -6.74
N GLN A 122 -18.85 -2.78 -7.45
CA GLN A 122 -18.99 -2.90 -8.90
C GLN A 122 -20.45 -3.11 -9.32
N GLN A 123 -21.18 -4.03 -8.68
CA GLN A 123 -22.60 -4.26 -8.93
C GLN A 123 -23.47 -3.04 -8.59
N ALA A 124 -23.19 -2.32 -7.50
CA ALA A 124 -23.94 -1.14 -7.14
C ALA A 124 -23.78 -0.01 -8.18
N LEU A 125 -22.60 0.12 -8.77
CA LEU A 125 -22.32 1.13 -9.81
C LEU A 125 -23.10 0.89 -11.11
N THR A 126 -23.64 -0.31 -11.35
CA THR A 126 -24.45 -0.59 -12.54
C THR A 126 -25.90 -0.11 -12.42
N VAL A 127 -26.37 0.23 -11.21
CA VAL A 127 -27.74 0.72 -10.99
C VAL A 127 -27.94 2.07 -11.68
N PRO A 128 -29.01 2.25 -12.49
CA PRO A 128 -29.28 3.51 -13.19
C PRO A 128 -29.22 4.73 -12.25
N GLY A 129 -28.56 5.80 -12.69
CA GLY A 129 -28.38 7.03 -11.91
C GLY A 129 -27.25 7.00 -10.86
N THR A 130 -26.62 5.85 -10.60
CA THR A 130 -25.57 5.75 -9.57
C THR A 130 -24.25 6.37 -10.01
N LEU A 131 -23.84 6.16 -11.27
CA LEU A 131 -22.59 6.73 -11.80
C LEU A 131 -22.64 8.26 -11.85
N GLU A 132 -23.80 8.82 -12.15
CA GLU A 132 -24.03 10.27 -12.27
C GLU A 132 -23.87 11.02 -10.94
N ARG A 133 -23.86 10.31 -9.81
CA ARG A 133 -23.50 10.91 -8.51
C ARG A 133 -22.04 11.30 -8.41
N TRP A 134 -21.17 10.70 -9.24
CA TRP A 134 -19.71 10.84 -9.16
C TRP A 134 -19.11 11.36 -10.47
N LEU A 135 -19.79 11.18 -11.58
CA LEU A 135 -19.31 11.45 -12.93
C LEU A 135 -20.32 12.28 -13.72
N THR A 136 -19.82 13.00 -14.74
CA THR A 136 -20.70 13.60 -15.74
C THR A 136 -21.40 12.51 -16.54
N ARG A 137 -22.58 12.82 -17.09
CA ARG A 137 -23.37 11.87 -17.90
C ARG A 137 -22.56 11.27 -19.05
N GLU A 138 -21.80 12.11 -19.76
CA GLU A 138 -20.91 11.66 -20.84
C GLU A 138 -19.90 10.60 -20.38
N LYS A 139 -19.26 10.80 -19.21
CA LYS A 139 -18.31 9.83 -18.65
C LYS A 139 -19.02 8.56 -18.17
N ALA A 140 -20.20 8.70 -17.56
CA ALA A 140 -20.99 7.56 -17.13
C ALA A 140 -21.43 6.68 -18.31
N ASP A 141 -21.85 7.28 -19.42
CA ASP A 141 -22.28 6.55 -20.62
C ASP A 141 -21.12 5.80 -21.29
N LYS A 142 -19.90 6.37 -21.29
CA LYS A 142 -18.69 5.66 -21.75
C LYS A 142 -18.40 4.41 -20.90
N ILE A 143 -18.52 4.51 -19.58
CA ILE A 143 -18.28 3.38 -18.66
C ILE A 143 -19.36 2.30 -18.83
N ARG A 144 -20.62 2.67 -19.08
CA ARG A 144 -21.68 1.67 -19.34
C ARG A 144 -21.49 0.88 -20.63
N GLY A 145 -20.71 1.41 -21.57
CA GLY A 145 -20.40 0.78 -22.84
C GLY A 145 -19.31 -0.30 -22.78
N THR A 146 -18.67 -0.50 -21.62
CA THR A 146 -17.64 -1.55 -21.40
C THR A 146 -18.25 -2.78 -20.75
#